data_AF-A0A432SJT6-F1
#
_entry.id   AF-A0A432SJT6-F1
#
_cell.length_a   1.000
_cell.length_b   1.000
_cell.length_c   1.000
_cell.angle_alpha   90.00
_cell.angle_beta   90.00
_cell.angle_gamma   90.00
#
_symmetry.space_group_name_H-M   'P 1'
#
loop_
_entity.id
_entity.type
_entity.pdbx_description
1 polymer ?
#
loop_
_entity_poly.entity_id
_entity_poly.type
_entity_poly.pdbx_seq_one_letter_code
_entity_poly.pdbx_strand_id
1 'polypeptide(L)'
;MNISKSLITNIVSLLLVLLSFFLPSEWQKPALYAGLFALSGAITNQIAIHMLFEKVPFFYGSGVIELKFEEFKKAIKKMIMEQFFTKEQIAKFFQKEEAKI
;
A
#
# COMPACT_ATOMS: atom_id res chain seq x y z
N MET A 1 11.08 -20.97 -2.71
CA MET A 1 10.01 -20.18 -3.36
C MET A 1 9.57 -19.12 -2.37
N ASN A 2 9.93 -17.85 -2.60
CA ASN A 2 9.54 -16.77 -1.67
C ASN A 2 8.05 -16.50 -1.86
N ILE A 3 7.26 -16.87 -0.86
CA ILE A 3 5.81 -16.63 -0.85
C ILE A 3 5.59 -15.12 -0.82
N SER A 4 4.94 -14.56 -1.85
CA SER A 4 4.63 -13.13 -1.88
C SER A 4 3.53 -12.82 -0.85
N LYS A 5 3.62 -11.65 -0.21
CA LYS A 5 2.61 -11.23 0.79
C LYS A 5 1.20 -11.18 0.18
N SER A 6 1.09 -10.76 -1.09
CA SER A 6 -0.17 -10.75 -1.83
C SER A 6 -0.73 -12.15 -2.06
N LEU A 7 0.13 -13.15 -2.33
CA LEU A 7 -0.32 -14.55 -2.46
C LEU A 7 -0.93 -15.06 -1.15
N ILE A 8 -0.33 -14.73 -0.01
CA ILE A 8 -0.86 -15.12 1.31
C ILE A 8 -2.25 -14.53 1.52
N THR A 9 -2.42 -13.23 1.28
CA THR A 9 -3.72 -12.57 1.45
C THR A 9 -4.78 -13.19 0.53
N ASN A 10 -4.45 -13.44 -0.74
CA ASN A 10 -5.37 -14.08 -1.69
C ASN A 10 -5.78 -15.49 -1.23
N ILE A 11 -4.83 -16.29 -0.75
CA ILE A 11 -5.09 -17.64 -0.24
C ILE A 11 -5.96 -17.57 1.02
N VAL A 12 -5.64 -16.70 1.97
CA VAL A 12 -6.41 -16.55 3.21
C VAL A 12 -7.84 -16.09 2.92
N SER A 13 -8.02 -15.11 2.04
CA SER A 13 -9.35 -14.65 1.62
C SER A 13 -10.15 -15.74 0.91
N LEU A 14 -9.51 -16.53 0.04
CA LEU A 14 -10.14 -17.67 -0.61
C LEU A 14 -10.53 -18.75 0.40
N LEU A 15 -9.67 -19.04 1.37
CA LEU A 15 -9.97 -19.98 2.45
C LEU A 15 -11.16 -19.51 3.29
N LEU A 16 -11.26 -18.21 3.59
CA LEU A 16 -12.43 -17.66 4.31
C LEU A 16 -13.73 -17.87 3.53
N VAL A 17 -13.72 -17.72 2.20
CA VAL A 17 -14.88 -18.05 1.35
C VAL A 17 -15.20 -19.54 1.45
N LEU A 18 -14.21 -20.42 1.30
CA LEU A 18 -14.42 -21.86 1.34
C LEU A 18 -14.93 -22.35 2.71
N LEU A 19 -14.34 -21.85 3.79
CA LEU A 19 -14.74 -22.19 5.16
C LEU A 19 -16.15 -21.69 5.49
N SER A 20 -16.61 -20.63 4.84
CA SER A 20 -17.97 -20.10 5.07
C SER A 20 -19.08 -21.12 4.74
N PHE A 21 -18.83 -22.04 3.80
CA PHE A 21 -19.79 -23.08 3.42
C PHE A 21 -19.92 -24.22 4.45
N PHE A 22 -18.93 -24.37 5.35
CA PHE A 22 -18.94 -25.39 6.40
C PHE A 22 -19.49 -24.87 7.73
N LEU A 23 -19.82 -23.58 7.82
CA LEU A 23 -20.37 -22.97 9.03
C LEU A 23 -21.88 -23.22 9.18
N PRO A 24 -22.42 -23.20 10.42
CA PRO A 24 -23.85 -23.28 10.68
C PRO A 24 -24.63 -22.16 9.96
N SER A 25 -25.91 -22.40 9.68
CA SER A 25 -26.78 -21.51 8.88
C SER A 25 -26.82 -20.05 9.37
N GLU A 26 -26.67 -19.82 10.68
CA GLU A 26 -26.63 -18.49 11.30
C GLU A 26 -25.37 -17.69 10.90
N TRP A 27 -24.24 -18.39 10.72
CA TRP A 27 -22.93 -17.78 10.46
C TRP A 27 -22.49 -17.89 9.00
N GLN A 28 -23.15 -18.75 8.21
CA GLN A 28 -22.83 -18.99 6.81
C GLN A 28 -22.87 -17.72 5.96
N LYS A 29 -23.97 -16.94 6.01
CA LYS A 29 -24.12 -15.73 5.18
C LYS A 29 -23.14 -14.61 5.55
N PRO A 30 -22.99 -14.22 6.84
CA PRO A 30 -22.00 -13.23 7.23
C PRO A 30 -20.56 -13.63 6.85
N ALA A 31 -20.20 -14.89 7.08
CA ALA A 31 -18.87 -15.39 6.75
C ALA A 31 -18.61 -15.40 5.24
N LEU A 32 -19.61 -15.78 4.43
CA LEU A 32 -19.50 -15.76 2.98
C LEU A 32 -19.29 -14.33 2.47
N TYR A 33 -20.07 -13.36 2.94
CA TYR A 33 -19.88 -11.97 2.53
C TYR A 33 -18.55 -11.39 3.00
N ALA A 34 -18.12 -11.71 4.23
CA ALA A 34 -16.81 -11.30 4.72
C ALA A 34 -15.68 -11.89 3.86
N GLY A 35 -15.76 -13.18 3.51
CA GLY A 35 -14.82 -13.85 2.62
C GLY A 35 -14.80 -13.25 1.22
N LEU A 36 -15.97 -13.03 0.61
CA LEU A 36 -16.09 -12.44 -0.73
C LEU A 36 -15.57 -11.01 -0.77
N PHE A 37 -15.86 -10.21 0.26
CA PHE A 37 -15.33 -8.86 0.39
C PHE A 37 -13.81 -8.88 0.55
N ALA A 38 -13.29 -9.76 1.40
CA ALA A 38 -11.84 -9.93 1.57
C ALA A 38 -11.16 -10.38 0.27
N LEU A 39 -11.75 -11.30 -0.49
CA LEU A 39 -11.18 -11.82 -1.74
C LEU A 39 -11.20 -10.76 -2.85
N SER A 40 -12.32 -10.07 -3.03
CA SER A 40 -12.43 -8.94 -3.96
C SER A 40 -11.44 -7.83 -3.61
N GLY A 41 -11.33 -7.49 -2.32
CA GLY A 41 -10.40 -6.50 -1.81
C GLY A 41 -8.95 -6.88 -2.04
N ALA A 42 -8.57 -8.14 -1.77
CA ALA A 42 -7.21 -8.63 -1.97
C ALA A 42 -6.78 -8.55 -3.44
N ILE A 43 -7.63 -9.03 -4.35
CA ILE A 43 -7.39 -9.00 -5.81
C ILE A 43 -7.32 -7.55 -6.29
N THR A 44 -8.30 -6.72 -5.93
CA THR A 44 -8.36 -5.32 -6.37
C THR A 44 -7.18 -4.52 -5.83
N ASN A 45 -6.72 -4.78 -4.59
CA ASN A 45 -5.55 -4.12 -4.02
C ASN A 45 -4.26 -4.51 -4.76
N GLN A 46 -4.11 -5.78 -5.16
CA GLN A 46 -2.98 -6.21 -5.98
C GLN A 46 -2.96 -5.48 -7.33
N ILE A 47 -4.12 -5.39 -8.00
CA ILE A 47 -4.27 -4.66 -9.26
C ILE A 47 -3.99 -3.16 -9.05
N ALA A 48 -4.49 -2.58 -7.96
CA ALA A 48 -4.29 -1.17 -7.61
C ALA A 48 -2.79 -0.83 -7.51
N ILE A 49 -2.02 -1.64 -6.78
CA ILE A 49 -0.57 -1.42 -6.66
C ILE A 49 0.10 -1.54 -8.04
N HIS A 50 -0.27 -2.53 -8.84
CA HIS A 50 0.28 -2.68 -10.19
C HIS A 50 -0.02 -1.45 -11.07
N MET A 51 -1.27 -0.98 -11.07
CA MET A 51 -1.68 0.17 -11.88
C MET A 51 -1.13 1.50 -11.37
N LEU A 52 -0.62 1.58 -10.14
CA LEU A 52 0.07 2.81 -9.70
C LEU A 52 1.35 3.04 -10.51
N PHE A 53 2.09 1.96 -10.77
CA PHE A 53 3.40 2.02 -11.40
C PHE A 53 3.36 1.75 -12.90
N GLU A 54 2.46 0.91 -13.38
CA GLU A 54 2.42 0.51 -14.79
C GLU A 54 1.11 0.94 -15.44
N LYS A 55 1.18 1.37 -16.70
CA LYS A 55 0.01 1.68 -17.50
C LYS A 55 -0.65 0.41 -18.01
N VAL A 56 -1.91 0.20 -17.65
CA VAL A 56 -2.70 -0.98 -18.05
C VAL A 56 -3.74 -0.54 -19.07
N PRO A 57 -3.83 -1.18 -20.26
CA PRO A 57 -4.83 -0.83 -21.27
C PRO A 57 -6.24 -1.01 -20.70
N PHE A 58 -7.16 -0.09 -21.04
CA PHE A 58 -8.55 -0.04 -20.56
C PHE A 58 -8.78 0.31 -19.08
N PHE A 59 -7.72 0.45 -18.27
CA PHE A 59 -7.83 0.86 -16.87
C PHE A 59 -7.52 2.36 -16.74
N TYR A 60 -8.57 3.18 -16.60
CA TYR A 60 -8.45 4.61 -16.34
C TYR A 60 -7.74 4.85 -15.00
N GLY A 61 -6.80 5.79 -14.98
CA GLY A 61 -5.98 6.09 -13.79
C GLY A 61 -4.80 5.14 -13.59
N SER A 62 -4.53 4.21 -14.52
CA SER A 62 -3.30 3.42 -14.50
C SER A 62 -2.07 4.25 -14.88
N GLY A 63 -0.89 3.84 -14.40
CA GLY A 63 0.38 4.55 -14.54
C GLY A 63 0.39 5.91 -13.84
N VAL A 64 -0.41 6.13 -12.78
CA VAL A 64 -0.53 7.46 -12.16
C VAL A 64 0.80 8.01 -11.64
N ILE A 65 1.69 7.15 -11.12
CA ILE A 65 3.00 7.56 -10.64
C ILE A 65 3.88 7.99 -11.82
N GLU A 66 3.89 7.25 -12.92
CA GLU A 66 4.61 7.64 -14.14
C GLU A 66 4.09 8.97 -14.69
N LEU A 67 2.77 9.13 -14.77
CA LEU A 67 2.10 10.34 -15.25
C LEU A 67 2.39 11.58 -14.38
N LYS A 68 2.58 11.38 -13.07
CA LYS A 68 2.78 12.44 -12.08
C LYS A 68 4.21 12.50 -11.54
N PHE A 69 5.16 11.83 -12.17
CA PHE A 69 6.50 11.65 -11.63
C PHE A 69 7.21 12.98 -11.33
N GLU A 70 7.08 13.97 -12.22
CA GLU A 70 7.67 15.31 -12.01
C GLU A 70 7.04 16.09 -10.85
N GLU A 71 5.73 15.98 -10.67
CA GLU A 71 5.04 16.56 -9.51
C GLU A 71 5.50 15.87 -8.21
N PHE A 72 5.68 14.54 -8.26
CA PHE A 72 6.16 13.74 -7.13
C PHE A 72 7.58 14.15 -6.71
N LYS A 73 8.50 14.33 -7.67
CA LYS A 73 9.86 14.84 -7.38
C LYS A 73 9.83 16.21 -6.70
N LYS A 74 9.03 17.14 -7.22
CA LYS A 74 8.90 18.49 -6.65
C LYS A 74 8.34 18.43 -5.23
N ALA A 75 7.33 17.60 -4.99
CA ALA A 75 6.72 17.41 -3.68
C ALA A 75 7.73 16.82 -2.67
N ILE A 76 8.47 15.78 -3.05
CA ILE A 76 9.51 15.17 -2.19
C ILE A 76 10.59 16.20 -1.86
N LYS A 77 11.09 16.94 -2.86
CA LYS A 77 12.10 17.99 -2.62
C LYS A 77 11.58 19.02 -1.62
N LYS A 78 10.36 19.51 -1.82
CA LYS A 78 9.73 20.48 -0.91
C LYS A 78 9.64 19.91 0.51
N MET A 79 9.11 18.70 0.67
CA MET A 79 8.99 18.04 1.96
C MET A 79 10.34 17.87 2.65
N ILE A 80 11.39 17.47 1.92
CA ILE A 80 12.74 17.33 2.47
C ILE A 80 13.23 18.68 3.01
N MET A 81 13.13 19.73 2.20
CA MET A 81 13.60 21.07 2.61
C MET A 81 12.82 21.60 3.83
N GLU A 82 11.51 21.38 3.87
CA GLU A 82 10.65 21.92 4.93
C GLU A 82 10.65 21.10 6.22
N GLN A 83 10.91 19.79 6.16
CA GLN A 83 10.80 18.91 7.33
C GLN A 83 12.15 18.48 7.89
N PHE A 84 13.17 18.34 7.03
CA PHE A 84 14.50 17.84 7.43
C PHE A 84 15.57 18.94 7.48
N PHE A 85 15.40 20.01 6.70
CA PHE A 85 16.35 21.13 6.64
C PHE A 85 15.78 22.40 7.29
N THR A 86 15.05 22.24 8.40
CA THR A 86 14.61 23.39 9.19
C THR A 86 15.79 24.02 9.92
N LYS A 87 15.68 25.32 10.21
CA LYS A 87 16.71 26.05 10.96
C LYS A 87 16.97 25.39 12.31
N GLU A 88 15.94 24.91 13.02
CA GLU A 88 16.12 24.22 14.30
C GLU A 88 16.85 22.88 14.14
N GLN A 89 16.53 22.07 13.12
CA GLN A 89 17.19 20.77 12.93
C GLN A 89 18.65 20.93 12.51
N ILE A 90 18.92 21.89 11.64
CA ILE A 90 20.28 22.23 11.22
C ILE A 90 21.10 22.76 12.41
N ALA A 91 20.54 23.67 13.22
CA ALA A 91 21.22 24.18 14.42
C ALA A 91 21.51 23.07 15.43
N LYS A 92 20.55 22.16 15.67
CA LYS A 92 20.75 20.97 16.52
C LYS A 92 21.82 20.04 15.96
N PHE A 93 21.90 19.88 14.64
CA PHE A 93 22.94 19.07 14.00
C PHE A 93 24.33 19.67 14.24
N PHE A 94 24.51 20.97 14.02
CA PHE A 94 25.79 21.65 14.25
C PHE A 94 26.22 21.63 15.73
N GLN A 95 25.31 21.89 16.67
CA GLN A 95 25.64 21.80 18.11
C GLN A 95 26.10 20.40 18.52
N LYS A 96 25.55 19.36 17.90
CA LYS A 96 25.91 17.96 18.18
C LYS A 96 27.27 17.57 17.58
N GLU A 97 27.67 18.18 16.47
CA GLU A 97 28.99 18.00 15.84
C GLU A 97 30.07 18.77 16.61
N GLU A 98 29.81 20.02 17.02
CA GLU A 98 30.74 20.81 17.84
C GLU A 98 30.99 20.18 19.22
N ALA A 99 29.98 19.59 19.85
CA ALA A 99 30.13 18.90 21.14
C ALA A 99 30.86 17.54 21.04
N LYS A 100 31.18 17.07 19.84
CA LYS A 100 31.96 15.83 19.61
C LYS A 100 33.46 16.07 19.38
N ILE A 101 33.86 17.32 19.18
CA ILE A 101 35.27 17.76 19.04
C ILE A 101 35.78 18.16 20.43
#